data_AF-A0A0T2YLZ5-F1
#
_entry.id   AF-A0A0T2YLZ5-F1
#
_cell.length_a   1.000
_cell.length_b   1.000
_cell.length_c   1.000
_cell.angle_alpha   90.00
_cell.angle_beta   90.00
_cell.angle_gamma   90.00
#
_symmetry.space_group_name_H-M   'P 1'
#
loop_
_entity.id
_entity.type
_entity.pdbx_description
1 polymer ?
#
loop_
_entity_poly.entity_id
_entity_poly.type
_entity_poly.pdbx_seq_one_letter_code
_entity_poly.pdbx_strand_id
1 'polypeptide(L)'
;MSIQDIRTAFQTARSRGLRAREAAEAIGVSEGAAIAAHQGAVNAPLHAAALKPDWLGLLQSLEACGPLMALTRNETVVHEKTGVYQKVSASGHVGLALGEHIDLRLFFHQWHAGFAVTEALKSGPGTAPPSLQFFDRHGVAVHKIFVREQTDLAAWLQVIAQHTGTQPARDFVPRTAPAVAAPQPAPDAAAFAAAWGAMTDTHQFFPLLKQFGIERQQGFHLVEGRYTHRVQTGAVRGLLMEAAFDGTPIMVFVGSPGCIQIHTGAVLRIEPMETQGKTWLNVLDPGFNLHLREDLIQDVWVVEKPTSDGVVTSVEAFDAQGELMAMFFGARKPGQSELAAWRHIVSHLQATGQPHDPVAA
;
A
#
# COMPACT_ATOMS: atom_id res chain seq x y z
N MET A 1 18.64 -23.01 -4.07
CA MET A 1 17.74 -24.09 -3.62
C MET A 1 17.09 -24.72 -4.83
N SER A 2 16.82 -26.03 -4.83
CA SER A 2 15.99 -26.63 -5.89
C SER A 2 14.52 -26.21 -5.73
N ILE A 3 13.71 -26.34 -6.78
CA ILE A 3 12.27 -26.06 -6.72
C ILE A 3 11.59 -26.92 -5.64
N GLN A 4 12.00 -28.18 -5.51
CA GLN A 4 11.43 -29.10 -4.52
C GLN A 4 11.79 -28.69 -3.08
N ASP A 5 13.01 -28.19 -2.86
CA ASP A 5 13.42 -27.67 -1.56
C ASP A 5 12.59 -26.44 -1.18
N ILE A 6 12.38 -25.51 -2.12
CA ILE A 6 11.57 -24.30 -1.91
C ILE A 6 10.15 -24.71 -1.51
N ARG A 7 9.50 -25.60 -2.25
CA ARG A 7 8.14 -26.08 -1.94
C ARG A 7 8.06 -26.69 -0.54
N THR A 8 9.00 -27.55 -0.19
CA THR A 8 9.00 -28.29 1.07
C THR A 8 9.25 -27.35 2.26
N ALA A 9 10.25 -26.48 2.16
CA ALA A 9 10.58 -25.51 3.20
C ALA A 9 9.47 -24.46 3.38
N PHE A 10 8.91 -23.96 2.27
CA PHE A 10 7.79 -23.01 2.30
C PHE A 10 6.57 -23.63 2.97
N GLN A 11 6.19 -24.86 2.61
CA GLN A 11 5.06 -25.54 3.22
C GLN A 11 5.26 -25.78 4.72
N THR A 12 6.48 -26.11 5.14
CA THR A 12 6.84 -26.29 6.56
C THR A 12 6.71 -24.99 7.33
N ALA A 13 7.11 -23.86 6.75
CA ALA A 13 6.92 -22.54 7.33
C ALA A 13 5.43 -22.17 7.43
N ARG A 14 4.64 -22.43 6.38
CA ARG A 14 3.18 -22.21 6.35
C ARG A 14 2.45 -23.04 7.42
N SER A 15 2.85 -24.29 7.65
CA SER A 15 2.23 -25.16 8.66
C SER A 15 2.49 -24.71 10.10
N ARG A 16 3.50 -23.86 10.33
CA ARG A 16 3.76 -23.20 11.62
C ARG A 16 2.92 -21.93 11.82
N GLY A 17 2.05 -21.60 10.88
CA GLY A 17 1.16 -20.44 10.95
C GLY A 17 1.70 -19.17 10.30
N LEU A 18 2.92 -19.18 9.73
CA LEU A 18 3.49 -18.02 9.05
C LEU A 18 2.67 -17.64 7.81
N ARG A 19 2.51 -16.33 7.57
CA ARG A 19 1.91 -15.82 6.33
C ARG A 19 2.84 -16.10 5.14
N ALA A 20 2.32 -16.09 3.91
CA ALA A 20 3.09 -16.47 2.72
C ALA A 20 4.39 -15.67 2.57
N ARG A 21 4.32 -14.36 2.78
CA ARG A 21 5.50 -13.49 2.81
C ARG A 21 6.52 -13.89 3.89
N GLU A 22 6.09 -14.02 5.15
CA GLU A 22 6.97 -14.41 6.27
C GLU A 22 7.58 -15.81 6.05
N ALA A 23 6.82 -16.73 5.45
CA ALA A 23 7.29 -18.07 5.10
C ALA A 23 8.36 -18.05 4.00
N ALA A 24 8.23 -17.17 3.00
CA ALA A 24 9.24 -16.99 1.96
C ALA A 24 10.53 -16.38 2.53
N GLU A 25 10.40 -15.32 3.34
CA GLU A 25 11.51 -14.68 4.05
C GLU A 25 12.27 -15.69 4.94
N ALA A 26 11.55 -16.52 5.69
CA ALA A 26 12.14 -17.52 6.59
C ALA A 26 12.99 -18.58 5.87
N ILE A 27 12.77 -18.80 4.57
CA ILE A 27 13.56 -19.74 3.76
C ILE A 27 14.52 -19.03 2.80
N GLY A 28 14.66 -17.71 2.93
CA GLY A 28 15.63 -16.91 2.16
C GLY A 28 15.27 -16.70 0.70
N VAL A 29 13.99 -16.72 0.32
CA VAL A 29 13.53 -16.43 -1.05
C VAL A 29 12.47 -15.33 -1.05
N SER A 30 12.27 -14.66 -2.18
CA SER A 30 11.16 -13.70 -2.32
C SER A 30 9.81 -14.41 -2.39
N GLU A 31 8.74 -13.71 -2.01
CA GLU A 31 7.38 -14.27 -2.04
C GLU A 31 7.00 -14.71 -3.47
N GLY A 32 7.31 -13.89 -4.48
CA GLY A 32 7.10 -14.24 -5.88
C GLY A 32 7.84 -15.51 -6.30
N ALA A 33 9.10 -15.69 -5.86
CA ALA A 33 9.87 -16.90 -6.14
C ALA A 33 9.27 -18.14 -5.46
N ALA A 34 8.82 -18.01 -4.21
CA ALA A 34 8.13 -19.08 -3.50
C ALA A 34 6.85 -19.50 -4.22
N ILE A 35 6.01 -18.54 -4.66
CA ILE A 35 4.78 -18.84 -5.41
C ILE A 35 5.10 -19.45 -6.78
N ALA A 36 6.05 -18.88 -7.52
CA ALA A 36 6.43 -19.37 -8.84
C ALA A 36 6.98 -20.81 -8.80
N ALA A 37 7.66 -21.20 -7.71
CA ALA A 37 8.11 -22.57 -7.50
C ALA A 37 6.95 -23.57 -7.50
N HIS A 38 5.72 -23.17 -7.16
CA HIS A 38 4.54 -24.06 -7.12
C HIS A 38 3.81 -24.20 -8.46
N GLN A 39 4.33 -23.61 -9.53
CA GLN A 39 3.82 -23.87 -10.88
C GLN A 39 4.07 -25.33 -11.29
N GLY A 40 3.04 -25.97 -11.84
CA GLY A 40 3.09 -27.38 -12.23
C GLY A 40 3.32 -28.36 -11.07
N ALA A 41 3.16 -27.92 -9.82
CA ALA A 41 3.21 -28.82 -8.68
C ALA A 41 2.04 -29.81 -8.74
N VAL A 42 2.32 -31.08 -8.45
CA VAL A 42 1.32 -32.17 -8.41
C VAL A 42 1.16 -32.60 -6.95
N ASN A 43 -0.09 -32.74 -6.48
CA ASN A 43 -0.41 -33.13 -5.10
C ASN A 43 0.21 -32.23 -4.01
N ALA A 44 0.30 -30.92 -4.27
CA ALA A 44 0.82 -29.94 -3.32
C ALA A 44 -0.33 -29.17 -2.66
N PRO A 45 -0.20 -28.76 -1.40
CA PRO A 45 -1.21 -27.94 -0.71
C PRO A 45 -1.33 -26.52 -1.29
N LEU A 46 -0.38 -26.08 -2.11
CA LEU A 46 -0.42 -24.83 -2.85
C LEU A 46 -0.15 -25.11 -4.33
N HIS A 47 -0.98 -24.53 -5.19
CA HIS A 47 -0.84 -24.55 -6.64
C HIS A 47 -0.84 -23.12 -7.20
N ALA A 48 0.02 -22.87 -8.17
CA ALA A 48 0.08 -21.60 -8.88
C ALA A 48 -0.06 -21.82 -10.39
N ALA A 49 -0.96 -21.08 -11.03
CA ALA A 49 -1.09 -21.01 -12.49
C ALA A 49 -0.65 -19.61 -12.97
N ALA A 50 0.26 -19.56 -13.94
CA ALA A 50 0.74 -18.29 -14.48
C ALA A 50 -0.38 -17.51 -15.17
N LEU A 51 -0.42 -16.20 -14.92
CA LEU A 51 -1.27 -15.26 -15.63
C LEU A 51 -0.56 -14.74 -16.88
N LYS A 52 -1.32 -14.56 -17.96
CA LYS A 52 -0.88 -13.86 -19.17
C LYS A 52 -0.58 -12.39 -18.81
N PRO A 53 0.47 -11.77 -19.38
CA PRO A 53 0.89 -10.41 -19.05
C PRO A 53 -0.01 -9.30 -19.65
N ASP A 54 -1.30 -9.56 -19.76
CA ASP A 54 -2.34 -8.58 -20.11
C ASP A 54 -3.02 -8.10 -18.81
N TRP A 55 -2.30 -7.29 -18.05
CA TRP A 55 -2.74 -6.83 -16.73
C TRP A 55 -3.98 -5.94 -16.82
N LEU A 56 -4.06 -5.08 -17.83
CA LEU A 56 -5.20 -4.20 -18.02
C LEU A 56 -6.45 -4.99 -18.38
N GLY A 57 -6.38 -5.87 -19.39
CA GLY A 57 -7.52 -6.68 -19.80
C GLY A 57 -8.01 -7.59 -18.67
N LEU A 58 -7.08 -8.17 -17.90
CA LEU A 58 -7.42 -8.93 -16.70
C LEU A 58 -8.19 -8.08 -15.70
N LEU A 59 -7.67 -6.93 -15.29
CA LEU A 59 -8.33 -6.10 -14.27
C LEU A 59 -9.68 -5.55 -14.75
N GLN A 60 -9.84 -5.27 -16.05
CA GLN A 60 -11.13 -4.87 -16.63
C GLN A 60 -12.17 -6.00 -16.59
N SER A 61 -11.74 -7.24 -16.82
CA SER A 61 -12.64 -8.41 -16.76
C SER A 61 -13.23 -8.67 -15.37
N LEU A 62 -12.60 -8.13 -14.31
CA LEU A 62 -13.02 -8.30 -12.93
C LEU A 62 -14.33 -7.60 -12.57
N GLU A 63 -14.78 -6.63 -13.37
CA GLU A 63 -16.04 -5.93 -13.12
C GLU A 63 -17.24 -6.89 -13.03
N ALA A 64 -17.25 -7.93 -13.89
CA ALA A 64 -18.29 -8.95 -13.93
C ALA A 64 -18.33 -9.87 -12.69
N CYS A 65 -17.25 -9.93 -11.92
CA CYS A 65 -17.17 -10.76 -10.71
C CYS A 65 -17.91 -10.16 -9.52
N GLY A 66 -18.34 -8.90 -9.59
CA GLY A 66 -18.91 -8.18 -8.47
C GLY A 66 -17.86 -7.88 -7.38
N PRO A 67 -18.25 -7.81 -6.09
CA PRO A 67 -17.35 -7.44 -5.01
C PRO A 67 -16.20 -8.45 -4.84
N LEU A 68 -14.98 -7.93 -4.84
CA LEU A 68 -13.73 -8.62 -4.55
C LEU A 68 -12.98 -7.85 -3.47
N MET A 69 -12.01 -8.47 -2.79
CA MET A 69 -11.08 -7.74 -1.93
C MET A 69 -9.74 -7.52 -2.59
N ALA A 70 -9.37 -6.25 -2.67
CA ALA A 70 -8.09 -5.72 -3.09
C ALA A 70 -7.16 -5.61 -1.87
N LEU A 71 -5.96 -6.19 -1.95
CA LEU A 71 -4.91 -6.09 -0.94
C LEU A 71 -3.66 -5.46 -1.55
N THR A 72 -3.26 -4.33 -1.00
CA THR A 72 -1.98 -3.67 -1.29
C THR A 72 -1.24 -3.45 0.02
N ARG A 73 0.07 -3.64 0.03
CA ARG A 73 0.88 -3.48 1.23
C ARG A 73 2.31 -3.02 0.92
N ASN A 74 2.94 -2.47 1.94
CA ASN A 74 4.40 -2.36 2.04
C ASN A 74 4.89 -3.23 3.22
N GLU A 75 6.07 -2.92 3.73
CA GLU A 75 6.70 -3.62 4.86
C GLU A 75 5.89 -3.49 6.15
N THR A 76 5.31 -2.31 6.36
CA THR A 76 4.78 -1.88 7.66
C THR A 76 3.26 -1.76 7.70
N VAL A 77 2.59 -1.70 6.55
CA VAL A 77 1.14 -1.47 6.44
C VAL A 77 0.51 -2.43 5.44
N VAL A 78 -0.61 -3.03 5.83
CA VAL A 78 -1.51 -3.79 4.93
C VAL A 78 -2.82 -3.03 4.78
N HIS A 79 -3.26 -2.83 3.54
CA HIS A 79 -4.53 -2.18 3.18
C HIS A 79 -5.41 -3.15 2.41
N GLU A 80 -6.56 -3.50 2.98
CA GLU A 80 -7.56 -4.38 2.39
C GLU A 80 -8.85 -3.61 2.13
N LYS A 81 -9.31 -3.56 0.89
CA LYS A 81 -10.53 -2.86 0.50
C LYS A 81 -11.42 -3.79 -0.31
N THR A 82 -12.68 -3.92 0.09
CA THR A 82 -13.69 -4.69 -0.67
C THR A 82 -14.47 -3.76 -1.59
N GLY A 83 -14.67 -4.18 -2.83
CA GLY A 83 -15.44 -3.43 -3.82
C GLY A 83 -15.39 -4.06 -5.20
N VAL A 84 -16.05 -3.42 -6.17
CA VAL A 84 -16.05 -3.84 -7.57
C VAL A 84 -14.93 -3.11 -8.32
N TYR A 85 -14.20 -3.82 -9.18
CA TYR A 85 -13.18 -3.25 -10.05
C TYR A 85 -13.83 -2.54 -11.24
N GLN A 86 -14.24 -1.28 -11.03
CA GLN A 86 -14.94 -0.47 -12.03
C GLN A 86 -14.04 0.63 -12.58
N LYS A 87 -14.39 1.10 -13.79
CA LYS A 87 -13.72 2.23 -14.45
C LYS A 87 -12.20 2.03 -14.54
N VAL A 88 -11.78 0.79 -14.80
CA VAL A 88 -10.38 0.43 -14.96
C VAL A 88 -9.90 0.89 -16.33
N SER A 89 -8.89 1.76 -16.35
CA SER A 89 -8.34 2.37 -17.57
C SER A 89 -6.83 2.53 -17.46
N ALA A 90 -6.16 2.80 -18.57
CA ALA A 90 -4.73 3.09 -18.58
C ALA A 90 -4.35 4.11 -19.66
N SER A 91 -3.27 4.86 -19.38
CA SER A 91 -2.55 5.69 -20.33
C SER A 91 -1.08 5.31 -20.27
N GLY A 92 -0.56 4.69 -21.34
CA GLY A 92 0.78 4.11 -21.35
C GLY A 92 0.96 3.05 -20.25
N HIS A 93 1.95 3.22 -19.39
CA HIS A 93 2.25 2.30 -18.28
C HIS A 93 1.53 2.63 -16.96
N VAL A 94 0.68 3.65 -16.95
CA VAL A 94 -0.05 4.08 -15.75
C VAL A 94 -1.52 3.70 -15.90
N GLY A 95 -1.98 2.82 -15.02
CA GLY A 95 -3.37 2.40 -14.90
C GLY A 95 -4.08 3.07 -13.73
N LEU A 96 -5.40 3.17 -13.82
CA LEU A 96 -6.29 3.70 -12.80
C LEU A 96 -7.47 2.77 -12.63
N ALA A 97 -7.90 2.53 -11.39
CA ALA A 97 -9.25 2.05 -11.08
C ALA A 97 -9.91 3.16 -10.26
N LEU A 98 -11.02 3.70 -10.73
CA LEU A 98 -11.70 4.86 -10.13
C LEU A 98 -13.13 4.51 -9.72
N GLY A 99 -13.29 3.32 -9.13
CA GLY A 99 -14.57 2.86 -8.58
C GLY A 99 -14.93 3.61 -7.29
N GLU A 100 -16.17 3.42 -6.83
CA GLU A 100 -16.63 3.99 -5.55
C GLU A 100 -15.83 3.46 -4.35
N HIS A 101 -15.42 2.19 -4.41
CA HIS A 101 -14.70 1.52 -3.34
C HIS A 101 -13.26 1.18 -3.71
N ILE A 102 -13.06 0.56 -4.88
CA ILE A 102 -11.72 0.24 -5.39
C ILE A 102 -11.16 1.47 -6.10
N ASP A 103 -10.28 2.19 -5.41
CA ASP A 103 -9.51 3.32 -5.95
C ASP A 103 -8.02 2.98 -5.95
N LEU A 104 -7.44 2.86 -7.15
CA LEU A 104 -6.07 2.40 -7.36
C LEU A 104 -5.30 3.35 -8.31
N ARG A 105 -4.02 3.54 -8.03
CA ARG A 105 -3.01 3.98 -9.01
C ARG A 105 -2.11 2.81 -9.31
N LEU A 106 -2.03 2.40 -10.58
CA LEU A 106 -1.34 1.20 -11.03
C LEU A 106 -0.14 1.58 -11.90
N PHE A 107 1.02 1.01 -11.61
CA PHE A 107 2.25 1.28 -12.35
C PHE A 107 2.69 0.00 -13.04
N PHE A 108 2.10 -0.33 -14.18
CA PHE A 108 2.28 -1.64 -14.84
C PHE A 108 3.71 -1.96 -15.26
N HIS A 109 4.58 -0.95 -15.40
CA HIS A 109 6.02 -1.18 -15.63
C HIS A 109 6.72 -1.91 -14.47
N GLN A 110 6.12 -1.90 -13.27
CA GLN A 110 6.62 -2.60 -12.09
C GLN A 110 6.03 -4.01 -11.95
N TRP A 111 5.06 -4.39 -12.79
CA TRP A 111 4.37 -5.68 -12.73
C TRP A 111 5.12 -6.69 -13.60
N HIS A 112 5.81 -7.62 -12.95
CA HIS A 112 6.70 -8.58 -13.63
C HIS A 112 6.06 -9.95 -13.84
N ALA A 113 5.36 -10.45 -12.81
CA ALA A 113 4.74 -11.77 -12.82
C ALA A 113 3.38 -11.74 -12.10
N GLY A 114 2.46 -12.59 -12.54
CA GLY A 114 1.15 -12.77 -11.93
C GLY A 114 0.76 -14.24 -11.86
N PHE A 115 0.09 -14.64 -10.79
CA PHE A 115 -0.35 -16.01 -10.57
C PHE A 115 -1.78 -16.08 -10.05
N ALA A 116 -2.57 -17.02 -10.56
CA ALA A 116 -3.73 -17.53 -9.87
C ALA A 116 -3.26 -18.59 -8.86
N VAL A 117 -3.44 -18.33 -7.57
CA VAL A 117 -2.93 -19.13 -6.46
C VAL A 117 -4.07 -19.79 -5.71
N THR A 118 -4.04 -21.12 -5.68
CA THR A 118 -4.99 -21.98 -4.97
C THR A 118 -4.28 -22.60 -3.77
N GLU A 119 -4.87 -22.48 -2.60
CA GLU A 119 -4.38 -23.11 -1.37
C GLU A 119 -5.41 -24.10 -0.81
N ALA A 120 -4.92 -25.18 -0.22
CA ALA A 120 -5.73 -26.10 0.56
C ALA A 120 -6.41 -25.37 1.73
N LEU A 121 -7.64 -25.77 2.05
CA LEU A 121 -8.35 -25.23 3.19
C LEU A 121 -7.60 -25.59 4.49
N LYS A 122 -7.51 -24.63 5.43
CA LYS A 122 -6.87 -24.87 6.74
C LYS A 122 -7.59 -25.92 7.57
N SER A 123 -8.90 -26.09 7.35
CA SER A 123 -9.78 -26.95 8.13
C SER A 123 -10.64 -27.79 7.18
N GLY A 124 -10.15 -28.98 6.84
CA GLY A 124 -10.88 -29.97 6.06
C GLY A 124 -10.38 -30.16 4.62
N PRO A 125 -10.99 -31.11 3.89
CA PRO A 125 -10.62 -31.41 2.51
C PRO A 125 -11.08 -30.29 1.56
N GLY A 126 -10.32 -30.06 0.50
CA GLY A 126 -10.64 -29.09 -0.56
C GLY A 126 -9.72 -27.88 -0.60
N THR A 127 -10.02 -26.96 -1.49
CA THR A 127 -9.21 -25.77 -1.77
C THR A 127 -10.05 -24.51 -1.74
N ALA A 128 -9.46 -23.40 -1.30
CA ALA A 128 -10.07 -22.09 -1.48
C ALA A 128 -10.16 -21.73 -2.97
N PRO A 129 -11.14 -20.90 -3.39
CA PRO A 129 -11.11 -20.29 -4.70
C PRO A 129 -9.77 -19.59 -4.96
N PRO A 130 -9.23 -19.64 -6.19
CA PRO A 130 -7.91 -19.07 -6.45
C PRO A 130 -7.92 -17.56 -6.17
N SER A 131 -6.83 -17.06 -5.61
CA SER A 131 -6.53 -15.62 -5.50
C SER A 131 -5.68 -15.19 -6.68
N LEU A 132 -5.76 -13.92 -7.10
CA LEU A 132 -4.82 -13.35 -8.07
C LEU A 132 -3.71 -12.62 -7.31
N GLN A 133 -2.45 -12.93 -7.59
CA GLN A 133 -1.31 -12.34 -6.89
C GLN A 133 -0.27 -11.86 -7.89
N PHE A 134 0.13 -10.59 -7.77
CA PHE A 134 1.04 -9.90 -8.68
C PHE A 134 2.32 -9.51 -7.97
N PHE A 135 3.45 -9.62 -8.66
CA PHE A 135 4.79 -9.44 -8.10
C PHE A 135 5.67 -8.60 -9.02
N ASP A 136 6.60 -7.85 -8.42
CA ASP A 136 7.61 -7.10 -9.16
C ASP A 136 8.79 -7.98 -9.59
N ARG A 137 9.78 -7.38 -10.27
CA ARG A 137 10.99 -8.09 -10.74
C ARG A 137 11.84 -8.69 -9.61
N HIS A 138 11.61 -8.25 -8.38
CA HIS A 138 12.30 -8.73 -7.17
C HIS A 138 11.49 -9.79 -6.42
N GLY A 139 10.26 -10.06 -6.85
CA GLY A 139 9.33 -10.98 -6.21
C GLY A 139 8.66 -10.40 -4.98
N VAL A 140 8.66 -9.07 -4.84
CA VAL A 140 7.86 -8.36 -3.83
C VAL A 140 6.42 -8.29 -4.32
N ALA A 141 5.46 -8.57 -3.43
CA ALA A 141 4.05 -8.47 -3.76
C ALA A 141 3.67 -7.03 -4.12
N VAL A 142 3.06 -6.85 -5.29
CA VAL A 142 2.55 -5.57 -5.79
C VAL A 142 1.09 -5.40 -5.42
N HIS A 143 0.27 -6.41 -5.72
CA HIS A 143 -1.17 -6.37 -5.49
C HIS A 143 -1.73 -7.78 -5.38
N LYS A 144 -2.80 -7.98 -4.61
CA LYS A 144 -3.49 -9.26 -4.53
C LYS A 144 -5.00 -9.07 -4.51
N ILE A 145 -5.71 -10.03 -5.08
CA ILE A 145 -7.17 -10.00 -5.24
C ILE A 145 -7.74 -11.32 -4.73
N PHE A 146 -8.70 -11.22 -3.81
CA PHE A 146 -9.34 -12.36 -3.17
C PHE A 146 -10.85 -12.28 -3.36
N VAL A 147 -11.48 -13.45 -3.47
CA VAL A 147 -12.94 -13.56 -3.43
C VAL A 147 -13.50 -13.12 -2.07
N ARG A 148 -14.76 -12.73 -2.08
CA ARG A 148 -15.61 -12.46 -0.93
C ARG A 148 -16.89 -13.26 -1.07
N GLU A 149 -17.68 -13.27 0.00
CA GLU A 149 -18.97 -13.97 0.02
C GLU A 149 -19.90 -13.50 -1.11
N GLN A 150 -19.84 -12.22 -1.46
CA GLN A 150 -20.66 -11.59 -2.50
C GLN A 150 -20.09 -11.73 -3.92
N THR A 151 -18.92 -12.36 -4.09
CA THR A 151 -18.32 -12.54 -5.42
C THR A 151 -19.16 -13.50 -6.26
N ASP A 152 -19.42 -13.14 -7.52
CA ASP A 152 -19.90 -14.10 -8.52
C ASP A 152 -18.78 -15.09 -8.83
N LEU A 153 -18.84 -16.25 -8.18
CA LEU A 153 -17.80 -17.27 -8.31
C LEU A 153 -17.73 -17.86 -9.72
N ALA A 154 -18.83 -17.91 -10.47
CA ALA A 154 -18.83 -18.42 -11.83
C ALA A 154 -18.09 -17.47 -12.76
N ALA A 155 -18.39 -16.16 -12.67
CA ALA A 155 -17.67 -15.12 -13.40
C ALA A 155 -16.17 -15.09 -13.01
N TRP A 156 -15.86 -15.21 -11.71
CA TRP A 156 -14.49 -15.26 -11.22
C TRP A 156 -13.67 -16.41 -11.84
N LEU A 157 -14.24 -17.62 -11.86
CA LEU A 157 -13.58 -18.79 -12.46
C LEU A 157 -13.41 -18.65 -13.97
N GLN A 158 -14.37 -18.02 -14.66
CA GLN A 158 -14.24 -17.70 -16.10
C GLN A 158 -13.08 -16.74 -16.36
N VAL A 159 -12.95 -15.67 -15.57
CA VAL A 159 -11.83 -14.73 -15.67
C VAL A 159 -10.48 -15.44 -15.47
N ILE A 160 -10.37 -16.28 -14.43
CA ILE A 160 -9.14 -17.04 -14.19
C ILE A 160 -8.82 -17.94 -15.39
N ALA A 161 -9.80 -18.66 -15.93
CA ALA A 161 -9.60 -19.53 -17.09
C ALA A 161 -9.17 -18.73 -18.34
N GLN A 162 -9.73 -17.55 -18.56
CA GLN A 162 -9.39 -16.68 -19.68
C GLN A 162 -7.96 -16.11 -19.57
N HIS A 163 -7.52 -15.78 -18.35
CA HIS A 163 -6.25 -15.09 -18.13
C HIS A 163 -5.09 -15.99 -17.67
N THR A 164 -5.34 -17.26 -17.38
CA THR A 164 -4.27 -18.25 -17.15
C THR A 164 -3.83 -18.92 -18.45
N GLY A 165 -2.61 -19.46 -18.47
CA GLY A 165 -2.10 -20.25 -19.59
C GLY A 165 -0.64 -20.63 -19.42
N THR A 166 -0.10 -21.39 -20.37
CA THR A 166 1.34 -21.69 -20.41
C THR A 166 2.12 -20.40 -20.64
N GLN A 167 2.96 -20.03 -19.67
CA GLN A 167 3.85 -18.88 -19.76
C GLN A 167 5.30 -19.35 -19.54
N PRO A 168 6.29 -18.69 -20.15
CA PRO A 168 7.69 -18.89 -19.77
C PRO A 168 7.88 -18.64 -18.27
N ALA A 169 8.77 -19.41 -17.65
CA ALA A 169 9.16 -19.14 -16.26
C ALA A 169 9.68 -17.71 -16.15
N ARG A 170 9.27 -17.01 -15.10
CA ARG A 170 9.73 -15.66 -14.78
C ARG A 170 10.76 -15.76 -13.66
N ASP A 171 11.98 -15.33 -13.95
CA ASP A 171 13.03 -15.25 -12.94
C ASP A 171 12.84 -14.00 -12.08
N PHE A 172 13.10 -14.15 -10.78
CA PHE A 172 13.13 -13.03 -9.84
C PHE A 172 14.56 -12.72 -9.46
N VAL A 173 14.89 -11.44 -9.45
CA VAL A 173 16.24 -10.96 -9.13
C VAL A 173 16.24 -10.44 -7.69
N PRO A 174 17.13 -10.92 -6.80
CA PRO A 174 17.24 -10.38 -5.45
C PRO A 174 17.35 -8.86 -5.48
N ARG A 175 16.63 -8.18 -4.59
CA ARG A 175 16.76 -6.73 -4.45
C ARG A 175 18.13 -6.43 -3.88
N THR A 176 18.97 -5.73 -4.62
CA THR A 176 20.22 -5.19 -4.10
C THR A 176 19.89 -4.02 -3.17
N ALA A 177 20.59 -3.94 -2.03
CA ALA A 177 20.51 -2.74 -1.20
C ALA A 177 20.82 -1.51 -2.08
N PRO A 178 20.09 -0.38 -1.91
CA PRO A 178 20.43 0.85 -2.59
C PRO A 178 21.91 1.14 -2.36
N ALA A 179 22.64 1.44 -3.43
CA ALA A 179 24.01 1.95 -3.27
C ALA A 179 23.93 3.22 -2.41
N VAL A 180 24.83 3.34 -1.43
CA VAL A 180 24.95 4.59 -0.67
C VAL A 180 25.14 5.71 -1.68
N ALA A 181 24.17 6.62 -1.75
CA ALA A 181 24.24 7.73 -2.69
C ALA A 181 25.52 8.51 -2.42
N ALA A 182 26.29 8.80 -3.47
CA ALA A 182 27.44 9.69 -3.34
C ALA A 182 26.94 11.03 -2.76
N PRO A 183 27.69 11.66 -1.83
CA PRO A 183 27.28 12.93 -1.24
C PRO A 183 26.92 13.93 -2.34
N GLN A 184 25.65 14.30 -2.42
CA GLN A 184 25.20 15.37 -3.31
C GLN A 184 25.48 16.71 -2.63
N PRO A 185 25.74 17.78 -3.41
CA PRO A 185 25.72 19.14 -2.87
C PRO A 185 24.41 19.38 -2.12
N ALA A 186 24.47 20.12 -1.01
CA ALA A 186 23.26 20.47 -0.29
C ALA A 186 22.29 21.21 -1.24
N PRO A 187 21.01 20.80 -1.31
CA PRO A 187 20.04 21.45 -2.18
C PRO A 187 19.80 22.90 -1.73
N ASP A 188 19.52 23.79 -2.68
CA ASP A 188 19.13 25.17 -2.37
C ASP A 188 17.72 25.16 -1.74
N ALA A 189 17.69 25.26 -0.40
CA ALA A 189 16.46 25.25 0.39
C ALA A 189 15.51 26.40 0.02
N ALA A 190 16.05 27.58 -0.33
CA ALA A 190 15.24 28.74 -0.69
C ALA A 190 14.58 28.55 -2.05
N ALA A 191 15.33 28.05 -3.03
CA ALA A 191 14.79 27.70 -4.34
C ALA A 191 13.76 26.56 -4.24
N PHE A 192 14.02 25.54 -3.42
CA PHE A 192 13.08 24.45 -3.19
C PHE A 192 11.78 24.94 -2.53
N ALA A 193 11.87 25.77 -1.49
CA ALA A 193 10.71 26.36 -0.84
C ALA A 193 9.89 27.28 -1.78
N ALA A 194 10.56 28.02 -2.66
CA ALA A 194 9.89 28.84 -3.68
C ALA A 194 9.14 27.96 -4.70
N ALA A 195 9.79 26.90 -5.19
CA ALA A 195 9.17 25.97 -6.13
C ALA A 195 8.01 25.18 -5.49
N TRP A 196 8.14 24.78 -4.22
CA TRP A 196 7.05 24.18 -3.43
C TRP A 196 5.85 25.13 -3.32
N GLY A 197 6.11 26.40 -3.00
CA GLY A 197 5.07 27.44 -2.88
C GLY A 197 4.34 27.74 -4.20
N ALA A 198 4.98 27.43 -5.34
CA ALA A 198 4.41 27.63 -6.67
C ALA A 198 3.62 26.40 -7.19
N MET A 199 3.52 25.31 -6.42
CA MET A 199 2.73 24.15 -6.82
C MET A 199 1.25 24.52 -6.95
N THR A 200 0.61 23.96 -7.97
CA THR A 200 -0.82 24.10 -8.25
C THR A 200 -1.54 22.75 -8.20
N ASP A 201 -0.81 21.64 -8.08
CA ASP A 201 -1.36 20.30 -7.98
C ASP A 201 -0.43 19.40 -7.16
N THR A 202 -0.99 18.56 -6.27
CA THR A 202 -0.23 17.66 -5.40
C THR A 202 0.68 16.68 -6.15
N HIS A 203 0.32 16.32 -7.39
CA HIS A 203 1.10 15.43 -8.25
C HIS A 203 2.38 16.07 -8.79
N GLN A 204 2.53 17.40 -8.70
CA GLN A 204 3.78 18.11 -9.03
C GLN A 204 4.89 17.87 -8.00
N PHE A 205 4.55 17.39 -6.79
CA PHE A 205 5.51 17.16 -5.73
C PHE A 205 6.59 16.13 -6.11
N PHE A 206 6.23 15.03 -6.77
CA PHE A 206 7.21 14.02 -7.16
C PHE A 206 8.18 14.49 -8.26
N PRO A 207 7.71 15.13 -9.35
CA PRO A 207 8.60 15.85 -10.27
C PRO A 207 9.50 16.88 -9.58
N LEU A 208 8.98 17.63 -8.61
CA LEU A 208 9.74 18.62 -7.85
C LEU A 208 10.90 17.97 -7.07
N LEU A 209 10.66 16.88 -6.34
CA LEU A 209 11.72 16.13 -5.65
C LEU A 209 12.83 15.68 -6.61
N LYS A 210 12.43 15.16 -7.79
CA LYS A 210 13.39 14.77 -8.85
C LYS A 210 14.21 15.93 -9.39
N GLN A 211 13.59 17.09 -9.58
CA GLN A 211 14.27 18.29 -10.06
C GLN A 211 15.40 18.72 -9.12
N PHE A 212 15.20 18.56 -7.80
CA PHE A 212 16.19 18.91 -6.79
C PHE A 212 17.11 17.74 -6.39
N GLY A 213 16.85 16.53 -6.90
CA GLY A 213 17.67 15.35 -6.62
C GLY A 213 17.60 14.86 -5.17
N ILE A 214 16.47 15.10 -4.49
CA ILE A 214 16.29 14.80 -3.07
C ILE A 214 15.17 13.79 -2.84
N GLU A 215 15.28 13.00 -1.77
CA GLU A 215 14.16 12.16 -1.32
C GLU A 215 13.09 12.98 -0.58
N ARG A 216 11.94 12.33 -0.35
CA ARG A 216 10.74 12.95 0.22
C ARG A 216 11.00 13.60 1.59
N GLN A 217 11.60 12.87 2.54
CA GLN A 217 11.83 13.39 3.89
C GLN A 217 12.90 14.49 3.92
N GLN A 218 13.94 14.40 3.09
CA GLN A 218 14.88 15.50 2.90
C GLN A 218 14.16 16.76 2.40
N GLY A 219 13.24 16.62 1.44
CA GLY A 219 12.36 17.71 1.02
C GLY A 219 11.57 18.30 2.18
N PHE A 220 11.02 17.47 3.07
CA PHE A 220 10.28 17.95 4.25
C PHE A 220 11.14 18.76 5.20
N HIS A 221 12.36 18.31 5.47
CA HIS A 221 13.29 19.05 6.34
C HIS A 221 13.65 20.43 5.76
N LEU A 222 13.78 20.57 4.43
CA LEU A 222 14.13 21.86 3.80
C LEU A 222 13.03 22.93 3.94
N VAL A 223 11.78 22.52 4.18
CA VAL A 223 10.63 23.43 4.30
C VAL A 223 9.91 23.32 5.65
N GLU A 224 10.60 22.75 6.65
CA GLU A 224 10.09 22.59 8.00
C GLU A 224 9.84 23.94 8.66
N GLY A 225 8.71 24.05 9.38
CA GLY A 225 8.23 25.30 9.95
C GLY A 225 7.49 26.22 8.98
N ARG A 226 7.47 25.89 7.69
CA ARG A 226 6.72 26.66 6.66
C ARG A 226 5.63 25.85 5.97
N TYR A 227 5.98 24.70 5.40
CA TYR A 227 5.04 23.81 4.72
C TYR A 227 4.96 22.43 5.36
N THR A 228 5.91 22.10 6.22
CA THR A 228 5.97 20.82 6.91
C THR A 228 6.20 21.02 8.39
N HIS A 229 5.62 20.15 9.20
CA HIS A 229 5.80 20.13 10.64
C HIS A 229 5.93 18.69 11.09
N ARG A 230 7.02 18.38 11.80
CA ARG A 230 7.15 17.09 12.45
C ARG A 230 6.22 17.02 13.66
N VAL A 231 5.53 15.89 13.82
CA VAL A 231 4.66 15.61 14.96
C VAL A 231 5.08 14.31 15.65
N GLN A 232 4.54 14.07 16.85
CA GLN A 232 4.88 12.86 17.61
C GLN A 232 4.43 11.59 16.88
N THR A 233 5.12 10.48 17.08
CA THR A 233 4.81 9.20 16.42
C THR A 233 3.40 8.69 16.74
N GLY A 234 2.89 8.99 17.95
CA GLY A 234 1.52 8.70 18.36
C GLY A 234 0.43 9.51 17.61
N ALA A 235 0.79 10.48 16.78
CA ALA A 235 -0.15 11.30 16.04
C ALA A 235 -1.03 10.49 15.07
N VAL A 236 -0.51 9.40 14.49
CA VAL A 236 -1.29 8.52 13.60
C VAL A 236 -2.45 7.86 14.35
N ARG A 237 -2.21 7.41 15.59
CA ARG A 237 -3.26 6.86 16.45
C ARG A 237 -4.29 7.93 16.81
N GLY A 238 -3.82 9.08 17.28
CA GLY A 238 -4.69 10.22 17.63
C GLY A 238 -5.62 10.59 16.47
N LEU A 239 -5.04 10.75 15.28
CA LEU A 239 -5.76 11.05 14.04
C LEU A 239 -6.87 10.04 13.74
N LEU A 240 -6.55 8.74 13.76
CA LEU A 240 -7.54 7.71 13.43
C LEU A 240 -8.66 7.63 14.48
N MET A 241 -8.32 7.77 15.76
CA MET A 241 -9.30 7.78 16.84
C MET A 241 -10.22 9.00 16.77
N GLU A 242 -9.69 10.18 16.48
CA GLU A 242 -10.47 11.42 16.35
C GLU A 242 -11.35 11.39 15.09
N ALA A 243 -10.80 10.95 13.96
CA ALA A 243 -11.58 10.77 12.72
C ALA A 243 -12.73 9.78 12.93
N ALA A 244 -12.52 8.70 13.69
CA ALA A 244 -13.56 7.73 14.01
C ALA A 244 -14.61 8.28 14.99
N PHE A 245 -14.18 9.03 16.00
CA PHE A 245 -15.08 9.67 16.96
C PHE A 245 -16.04 10.67 16.29
N ASP A 246 -15.51 11.51 15.40
CA ASP A 246 -16.30 12.53 14.69
C ASP A 246 -17.02 12.00 13.45
N GLY A 247 -16.71 10.78 13.01
CA GLY A 247 -17.15 10.25 11.73
C GLY A 247 -16.60 11.03 10.53
N THR A 248 -15.45 11.70 10.70
CA THR A 248 -14.82 12.50 9.65
C THR A 248 -14.34 11.59 8.52
N PRO A 249 -14.82 11.77 7.27
CA PRO A 249 -14.34 10.96 6.17
C PRO A 249 -12.92 11.36 5.79
N ILE A 250 -12.04 10.37 5.74
CA ILE A 250 -10.62 10.52 5.42
C ILE A 250 -10.28 9.75 4.14
N MET A 251 -9.08 9.99 3.63
CA MET A 251 -8.45 9.13 2.64
C MET A 251 -7.19 8.50 3.22
N VAL A 252 -6.98 7.21 2.96
CA VAL A 252 -5.79 6.46 3.42
C VAL A 252 -5.10 5.84 2.21
N PHE A 253 -3.87 6.28 1.95
CA PHE A 253 -3.04 5.84 0.84
C PHE A 253 -1.97 4.90 1.36
N VAL A 254 -1.93 3.68 0.81
CA VAL A 254 -0.87 2.70 1.08
C VAL A 254 -0.33 2.17 -0.25
N GLY A 255 0.99 2.21 -0.37
CA GLY A 255 1.70 1.84 -1.59
C GLY A 255 2.39 0.49 -1.49
N SER A 256 2.60 -0.11 -2.65
CA SER A 256 3.59 -1.12 -2.97
C SER A 256 4.46 -0.60 -4.13
N PRO A 257 5.50 -1.33 -4.58
CA PRO A 257 6.33 -0.87 -5.71
C PRO A 257 5.57 -0.55 -7.00
N GLY A 258 4.40 -1.15 -7.22
CA GLY A 258 3.63 -1.04 -8.46
C GLY A 258 2.15 -0.70 -8.30
N CYS A 259 1.68 -0.40 -7.09
CA CYS A 259 0.28 -0.10 -6.80
C CYS A 259 0.16 0.87 -5.63
N ILE A 260 -0.68 1.88 -5.72
CA ILE A 260 -1.16 2.67 -4.56
C ILE A 260 -2.65 2.39 -4.43
N GLN A 261 -3.06 1.93 -3.26
CA GLN A 261 -4.45 1.68 -2.92
C GLN A 261 -4.97 2.73 -1.97
N ILE A 262 -6.17 3.22 -2.26
CA ILE A 262 -6.76 4.37 -1.60
C ILE A 262 -8.08 3.93 -0.97
N HIS A 263 -8.22 4.15 0.32
CA HIS A 263 -9.53 4.20 0.96
C HIS A 263 -10.01 5.65 0.91
N THR A 264 -11.30 5.87 0.66
CA THR A 264 -11.98 7.14 0.94
C THR A 264 -13.28 6.85 1.69
N GLY A 265 -13.49 7.50 2.83
CA GLY A 265 -14.65 7.27 3.68
C GLY A 265 -14.35 7.49 5.16
N ALA A 266 -15.37 7.34 5.99
CA ALA A 266 -15.18 7.30 7.44
C ALA A 266 -14.50 5.98 7.85
N VAL A 267 -13.73 6.05 8.93
CA VAL A 267 -13.23 4.89 9.66
C VAL A 267 -13.96 4.83 11.00
N LEU A 268 -14.29 3.65 11.52
CA LEU A 268 -15.15 3.53 12.71
C LEU A 268 -14.48 2.71 13.82
N ARG A 269 -14.03 1.51 13.51
CA ARG A 269 -13.51 0.56 14.49
C ARG A 269 -11.98 0.57 14.50
N ILE A 270 -11.43 1.44 15.33
CA ILE A 270 -9.99 1.57 15.55
C ILE A 270 -9.54 0.68 16.71
N GLU A 271 -8.72 -0.33 16.44
CA GLU A 271 -8.27 -1.30 17.44
C GLU A 271 -6.74 -1.41 17.48
N PRO A 272 -6.10 -0.77 18.47
CA PRO A 272 -4.73 -1.08 18.84
C PRO A 272 -4.64 -2.50 19.41
N MET A 273 -3.73 -3.32 18.90
CA MET A 273 -3.54 -4.70 19.32
C MET A 273 -2.06 -5.01 19.46
N GLU A 274 -1.71 -5.72 20.53
CA GLU A 274 -0.38 -6.32 20.69
C GLU A 274 -0.47 -7.82 20.43
N THR A 275 0.32 -8.32 19.49
CA THR A 275 0.37 -9.76 19.19
C THR A 275 1.80 -10.17 18.87
N GLN A 276 2.29 -11.21 19.55
CA GLN A 276 3.63 -11.76 19.34
C GLN A 276 4.75 -10.69 19.42
N GLY A 277 4.61 -9.73 20.34
CA GLY A 277 5.58 -8.64 20.53
C GLY A 277 5.55 -7.56 19.43
N LYS A 278 4.53 -7.54 18.57
CA LYS A 278 4.29 -6.51 17.56
C LYS A 278 3.10 -5.65 17.97
N THR A 279 3.20 -4.33 17.84
CA THR A 279 2.09 -3.40 18.08
C THR A 279 1.45 -3.00 16.77
N TRP A 280 0.17 -3.33 16.61
CA TRP A 280 -0.63 -3.04 15.43
C TRP A 280 -1.70 -2.01 15.75
N LEU A 281 -1.81 -1.00 14.90
CA LEU A 281 -2.96 -0.11 14.86
C LEU A 281 -3.86 -0.55 13.71
N ASN A 282 -5.07 -1.00 14.06
CA ASN A 282 -5.99 -1.57 13.08
C ASN A 282 -7.20 -0.68 12.83
N VAL A 283 -7.66 -0.64 11.58
CA VAL A 283 -9.04 -0.32 11.22
C VAL A 283 -9.71 -1.64 10.86
N LEU A 284 -10.84 -1.97 11.49
CA LEU A 284 -11.54 -3.26 11.30
C LEU A 284 -13.00 -3.04 10.87
N ASP A 285 -13.18 -2.26 9.81
CA ASP A 285 -14.49 -1.87 9.31
C ASP A 285 -15.01 -2.85 8.24
N PRO A 286 -16.33 -3.00 8.10
CA PRO A 286 -16.91 -3.70 6.96
C PRO A 286 -16.42 -3.09 5.64
N GLY A 287 -15.74 -3.90 4.84
CA GLY A 287 -15.22 -3.50 3.53
C GLY A 287 -13.94 -2.68 3.53
N PHE A 288 -13.36 -2.33 4.69
CA PHE A 288 -12.03 -1.73 4.79
C PHE A 288 -11.28 -2.20 6.04
N ASN A 289 -10.13 -2.84 5.84
CA ASN A 289 -9.20 -3.15 6.92
C ASN A 289 -7.85 -2.48 6.66
N LEU A 290 -7.28 -1.92 7.72
CA LEU A 290 -5.91 -1.39 7.74
C LEU A 290 -5.17 -2.08 8.87
N HIS A 291 -3.97 -2.56 8.62
CA HIS A 291 -3.08 -3.11 9.66
C HIS A 291 -1.75 -2.39 9.58
N LEU A 292 -1.52 -1.43 10.46
CA LEU A 292 -0.30 -0.62 10.50
C LEU A 292 0.57 -1.05 11.69
N ARG A 293 1.85 -1.30 11.45
CA ARG A 293 2.87 -1.56 12.49
C ARG A 293 3.23 -0.26 13.20
N GLU A 294 2.48 0.07 14.25
CA GLU A 294 2.61 1.32 14.97
C GLU A 294 3.97 1.42 15.68
N ASP A 295 4.47 0.29 16.16
CA ASP A 295 5.81 0.16 16.75
C ASP A 295 6.96 0.44 15.78
N LEU A 296 6.69 0.50 14.47
CA LEU A 296 7.69 0.80 13.45
C LEU A 296 7.62 2.25 12.94
N ILE A 297 6.74 3.09 13.47
CA ILE A 297 6.68 4.52 13.12
C ILE A 297 7.91 5.23 13.72
N GLN A 298 8.73 5.82 12.85
CA GLN A 298 9.90 6.62 13.24
C GLN A 298 9.63 8.12 13.12
N ASP A 299 9.01 8.53 12.01
CA ASP A 299 8.74 9.94 11.71
C ASP A 299 7.29 10.12 11.26
N VAL A 300 6.65 11.19 11.73
CA VAL A 300 5.32 11.60 11.27
C VAL A 300 5.38 13.08 10.93
N TRP A 301 4.88 13.41 9.75
CA TRP A 301 4.89 14.76 9.19
C TRP A 301 3.49 15.22 8.87
N VAL A 302 3.14 16.43 9.30
CA VAL A 302 2.07 17.22 8.69
C VAL A 302 2.68 17.96 7.50
N VAL A 303 2.08 17.85 6.32
CA VAL A 303 2.61 18.37 5.06
C VAL A 303 1.55 19.13 4.30
N GLU A 304 1.78 20.42 4.09
CA GLU A 304 0.92 21.33 3.36
C GLU A 304 1.43 21.54 1.93
N LYS A 305 0.61 21.22 0.95
CA LYS A 305 0.94 21.37 -0.48
C LYS A 305 -0.06 22.35 -1.10
N PRO A 306 0.38 23.50 -1.62
CA PRO A 306 -0.52 24.42 -2.31
C PRO A 306 -1.05 23.78 -3.59
N THR A 307 -2.32 24.05 -3.88
CA THR A 307 -2.98 23.65 -5.12
C THR A 307 -3.85 24.77 -5.65
N SER A 308 -4.38 24.64 -6.87
CA SER A 308 -5.39 25.56 -7.41
C SER A 308 -6.67 25.64 -6.57
N ASP A 309 -6.97 24.59 -5.81
CA ASP A 309 -8.20 24.45 -5.01
C ASP A 309 -8.00 24.87 -3.54
N GLY A 310 -6.82 25.44 -3.22
CA GLY A 310 -6.37 25.74 -1.87
C GLY A 310 -5.27 24.79 -1.38
N VAL A 311 -4.88 24.94 -0.13
CA VAL A 311 -3.87 24.06 0.49
C VAL A 311 -4.47 22.67 0.70
N VAL A 312 -3.69 21.64 0.37
CA VAL A 312 -3.97 20.24 0.72
C VAL A 312 -2.97 19.80 1.78
N THR A 313 -3.46 19.38 2.94
CA THR A 313 -2.72 18.98 4.12
C THR A 313 -2.81 17.47 4.31
N SER A 314 -1.66 16.82 4.40
CA SER A 314 -1.54 15.39 4.66
C SER A 314 -0.80 15.09 5.95
N VAL A 315 -1.15 13.98 6.60
CA VAL A 315 -0.31 13.37 7.63
C VAL A 315 0.39 12.16 7.01
N GLU A 316 1.73 12.15 7.03
CA GLU A 316 2.55 11.14 6.38
C GLU A 316 3.44 10.43 7.41
N ALA A 317 3.35 9.10 7.50
CA ALA A 317 4.11 8.28 8.44
C ALA A 317 5.23 7.50 7.75
N PHE A 318 6.40 7.44 8.38
CA PHE A 318 7.60 6.79 7.86
C PHE A 318 8.23 5.86 8.87
N ASP A 319 8.85 4.80 8.36
CA ASP A 319 9.61 3.85 9.17
C ASP A 319 11.07 4.28 9.35
N ALA A 320 11.82 3.50 10.14
CA ALA A 320 13.23 3.77 10.43
C ALA A 320 14.17 3.64 9.22
N GLN A 321 13.69 3.16 8.07
CA GLN A 321 14.43 3.16 6.81
C GLN A 321 14.12 4.40 5.96
N GLY A 322 13.24 5.27 6.45
CA GLY A 322 12.77 6.45 5.73
C GLY A 322 11.70 6.13 4.67
N GLU A 323 11.20 4.90 4.63
CA GLU A 323 10.18 4.48 3.66
C GLU A 323 8.79 4.93 4.13
N LEU A 324 7.96 5.31 3.15
CA LEU A 324 6.60 5.76 3.42
C LEU A 324 5.71 4.59 3.83
N MET A 325 5.18 4.64 5.05
CA MET A 325 4.25 3.65 5.58
C MET A 325 2.83 3.90 5.04
N ALA A 326 2.30 5.11 5.25
CA ALA A 326 0.97 5.52 4.82
C ALA A 326 0.86 7.05 4.73
N MET A 327 -0.11 7.55 3.95
CA MET A 327 -0.51 8.95 3.97
C MET A 327 -2.01 9.06 4.26
N PHE A 328 -2.37 10.06 5.06
CA PHE A 328 -3.73 10.37 5.46
C PHE A 328 -4.11 11.77 4.98
N PHE A 329 -5.33 11.90 4.46
CA PHE A 329 -5.92 13.17 3.99
C PHE A 329 -7.37 13.27 4.45
N GLY A 330 -7.95 14.46 4.45
CA GLY A 330 -9.41 14.62 4.49
C GLY A 330 -10.02 14.19 3.15
N ALA A 331 -11.18 13.51 3.17
CA ALA A 331 -11.89 13.19 1.94
C ALA A 331 -12.25 14.46 1.18
N ARG A 332 -11.92 14.51 -0.12
CA ARG A 332 -12.24 15.65 -0.98
C ARG A 332 -12.61 15.21 -2.39
N LYS A 333 -13.45 16.01 -3.04
CA LYS A 333 -13.69 15.91 -4.48
C LYS A 333 -12.77 16.90 -5.22
N PRO A 334 -12.37 16.63 -6.48
CA PRO A 334 -11.65 17.60 -7.29
C PRO A 334 -12.39 18.95 -7.33
N GLY A 335 -11.65 20.08 -7.24
CA GLY A 335 -12.23 21.42 -7.21
C GLY A 335 -12.75 21.88 -5.85
N GLN A 336 -12.61 21.06 -4.79
CA GLN A 336 -13.04 21.42 -3.43
C GLN A 336 -11.84 21.54 -2.48
N SER A 337 -11.88 22.56 -1.64
CA SER A 337 -10.95 22.72 -0.52
C SER A 337 -11.17 21.64 0.54
N GLU A 338 -10.19 21.49 1.43
CA GLU A 338 -10.23 20.47 2.47
C GLU A 338 -11.35 20.68 3.48
N LEU A 339 -11.86 19.55 3.99
CA LEU A 339 -12.87 19.52 5.04
C LEU A 339 -12.38 20.31 6.26
N ALA A 340 -13.24 21.18 6.81
CA ALA A 340 -12.93 21.89 8.04
C ALA A 340 -12.65 20.94 9.20
N ALA A 341 -13.40 19.83 9.30
CA ALA A 341 -13.17 18.78 10.29
C ALA A 341 -11.78 18.13 10.16
N TRP A 342 -11.31 17.87 8.93
CA TRP A 342 -9.95 17.37 8.70
C TRP A 342 -8.89 18.37 9.19
N ARG A 343 -9.03 19.65 8.82
CA ARG A 343 -8.10 20.70 9.26
C ARG A 343 -8.07 20.84 10.79
N HIS A 344 -9.21 20.63 11.45
CA HIS A 344 -9.30 20.63 12.91
C HIS A 344 -8.48 19.50 13.53
N ILE A 345 -8.66 18.25 13.07
CA ILE A 345 -7.88 17.08 13.53
C ILE A 345 -6.38 17.36 13.38
N VAL A 346 -5.94 17.80 12.19
CA VAL A 346 -4.52 18.07 11.94
C VAL A 346 -3.97 19.17 12.86
N SER A 347 -4.74 20.23 13.11
CA SER A 347 -4.30 21.33 13.99
C SER A 347 -4.04 20.87 15.44
N HIS A 348 -4.82 19.92 15.95
CA HIS A 348 -4.61 19.34 17.27
C HIS A 348 -3.29 18.56 17.34
N LEU A 349 -2.94 17.81 16.28
CA LEU A 349 -1.68 17.08 16.21
C LEU A 349 -0.47 18.01 16.31
N GLN A 350 -0.52 19.16 15.63
CA GLN A 350 0.54 20.16 15.64
C GLN A 350 0.69 20.83 17.01
N ALA A 351 -0.43 21.09 17.71
CA ALA A 351 -0.42 21.70 19.05
C ALA A 351 0.21 20.77 20.11
N THR A 352 -0.09 19.47 20.08
CA THR A 352 0.54 18.48 20.98
C THR A 352 2.02 18.20 20.68
N GLY A 353 2.51 18.60 19.51
CA GLY A 353 3.90 18.39 19.07
C GLY A 353 4.89 19.47 19.52
N GLN A 354 4.43 20.63 19.99
CA GLN A 354 5.32 21.66 20.52
C GLN A 354 5.67 21.35 21.98
N PRO A 355 6.96 21.23 22.35
CA PRO A 355 7.33 21.26 23.76
C PRO A 355 6.85 22.61 24.31
N HIS A 356 6.00 22.56 25.35
CA HIS A 356 5.75 23.73 26.18
C HIS A 356 7.09 24.16 26.77
N ASP A 357 7.70 25.22 26.24
CA ASP A 357 8.68 25.97 27.00
C ASP A 357 7.95 26.51 28.23
N PRO A 358 8.36 26.15 29.46
CA PRO A 358 7.78 26.75 30.64
C PRO A 358 8.11 28.24 30.60
N VAL A 359 7.08 29.07 30.53
CA VAL A 359 7.19 30.52 30.69
C VAL A 359 7.91 30.78 32.01
N ALA A 360 9.15 31.24 31.93
CA ALA A 360 9.88 31.73 33.09
C ALA A 360 9.14 32.98 33.62
N ALA A 361 8.72 32.90 34.89
CA ALA A 361 8.11 33.98 35.64
C ALA A 361 9.12 35.11 35.95
#